data_AF-A0A960AD06-F1
#
_entry.id   AF-A0A960AD06-F1
#
_cell.length_a   1.000
_cell.length_b   1.000
_cell.length_c   1.000
_cell.angle_alpha   90.00
_cell.angle_beta   90.00
_cell.angle_gamma   90.00
#
_symmetry.space_group_name_H-M   'P 1'
#
loop_
_entity.id
_entity.type
_entity.pdbx_description
1 polymer ?
#
loop_
_entity_poly.entity_id
_entity_poly.type
_entity_poly.pdbx_seq_one_letter_code
_entity_poly.pdbx_strand_id
1 'polypeptide(L)'
;MTESREQTDEPTDEPTDGPTDGHSDEEVEQERQERLDPDNRPEEAEVDNTDRDFDEEKGMFTDSEGYEEADERFPAMGEQGA
;
A
#
# COMPACT_ATOMS: atom_id res chain seq x y z
N MET A 1 1.56 27.44 -37.52
CA MET A 1 1.33 26.09 -36.98
C MET A 1 1.73 26.15 -35.53
N THR A 2 0.82 25.80 -34.63
CA THR A 2 1.00 25.83 -33.18
C THR A 2 1.97 24.73 -32.77
N GLU A 3 3.17 25.08 -32.32
CA GLU A 3 4.08 24.11 -31.71
C GLU A 3 3.71 23.97 -30.25
N SER A 4 3.09 22.83 -29.95
CA SER A 4 2.63 22.41 -28.63
C SER A 4 3.81 22.31 -27.67
N ARG A 5 3.65 22.91 -26.50
CA ARG A 5 4.61 22.79 -25.39
C ARG A 5 4.39 21.42 -24.76
N GLU A 6 5.17 20.43 -25.19
CA GLU A 6 5.27 19.13 -24.52
C GLU A 6 5.97 19.37 -23.18
N GLN A 7 5.21 19.70 -22.16
CA GLN A 7 5.63 19.58 -20.76
C GLN A 7 5.43 18.11 -20.41
N THR A 8 6.55 17.38 -20.36
CA THR A 8 6.62 16.06 -19.74
C THR A 8 6.43 16.25 -18.24
N ASP A 9 5.26 15.83 -17.74
CA ASP A 9 4.96 15.69 -16.32
C ASP A 9 5.69 14.42 -15.85
N GLU A 10 6.94 14.56 -15.41
CA GLU A 10 7.64 13.47 -14.70
C GLU A 10 7.05 13.39 -13.28
N PRO A 11 6.62 12.22 -12.79
CA PRO A 11 6.33 12.07 -11.38
C PRO A 11 7.67 12.09 -10.62
N THR A 12 7.99 13.23 -10.04
CA THR A 12 9.04 13.35 -9.04
C THR A 12 8.71 12.43 -7.86
N ASP A 13 9.34 11.26 -7.82
CA ASP A 13 9.37 10.37 -6.64
C ASP A 13 10.34 10.99 -5.61
N GLU A 14 9.93 12.12 -5.04
CA GLU A 14 10.50 12.60 -3.79
C GLU A 14 9.73 11.90 -2.67
N PRO A 15 10.39 11.31 -1.65
CA PRO A 15 9.68 10.87 -0.46
C PRO A 15 9.06 12.10 0.17
N THR A 16 7.78 12.34 -0.12
CA THR A 16 6.99 13.38 0.51
C THR A 16 6.74 12.88 1.93
N ASP A 17 7.72 13.09 2.81
CA ASP A 17 7.65 12.81 4.25
C ASP A 17 6.76 13.88 4.91
N GLY A 18 5.53 13.97 4.42
CA GLY A 18 4.57 15.00 4.77
C GLY A 18 3.17 14.60 4.28
N PRO A 19 2.12 15.06 4.98
CA PRO A 19 0.74 14.67 4.70
C PRO A 19 0.37 14.98 3.24
N THR A 20 0.10 13.93 2.47
CA THR A 20 -0.19 13.98 1.03
C THR A 20 -1.52 14.66 0.70
N ASP A 21 -2.32 14.98 1.72
CA ASP A 21 -3.70 15.41 1.58
C ASP A 21 -4.01 16.68 2.39
N GLY A 22 -3.05 17.59 2.57
CA GLY A 22 -3.31 18.91 3.17
C GLY A 22 -3.82 18.91 4.62
N HIS A 23 -3.94 17.73 5.24
CA HIS A 23 -4.23 17.52 6.65
C HIS A 23 -2.97 17.78 7.47
N SER A 24 -3.13 18.34 8.67
CA SER A 24 -2.01 18.50 9.61
C SER A 24 -1.57 17.12 10.13
N ASP A 25 -0.30 16.96 10.51
CA ASP A 25 0.18 15.71 11.13
C ASP A 25 -0.65 15.29 12.35
N GLU A 26 -1.14 16.28 13.10
CA GLU A 26 -2.02 16.07 14.25
C GLU A 26 -3.41 15.53 13.85
N GLU A 27 -3.94 15.91 12.69
CA GLU A 27 -5.20 15.37 12.17
C GLU A 27 -5.01 13.92 11.71
N VAL A 28 -3.91 13.65 11.01
CA VAL A 28 -3.59 12.29 10.55
C VAL A 28 -3.34 11.34 11.73
N GLU A 29 -2.63 11.79 12.75
CA GLU A 29 -2.40 10.97 13.95
C GLU A 29 -3.71 10.69 14.69
N GLN A 30 -4.61 11.68 14.80
CA GLN A 30 -5.94 11.46 15.38
C GLN A 30 -6.73 10.40 14.60
N GLU A 31 -6.76 10.46 13.27
CA GLU A 31 -7.43 9.44 12.45
C GLU A 31 -6.79 8.05 12.60
N ARG A 32 -5.45 7.97 12.70
CA ARG A 32 -4.78 6.70 12.98
C ARG A 32 -5.20 6.14 14.32
N GLN A 33 -5.24 6.96 15.38
CA GLN A 33 -5.66 6.52 16.71
C GLN A 33 -7.10 6.02 16.69
N GLU A 34 -8.01 6.73 16.05
CA GLU A 34 -9.41 6.30 15.92
C GLU A 34 -9.51 4.95 15.19
N ARG A 35 -8.82 4.80 14.06
CA ARG A 35 -8.88 3.56 13.26
C ARG A 35 -8.23 2.35 13.92
N LEU A 36 -7.18 2.57 14.71
CA LEU A 36 -6.47 1.49 15.42
C LEU A 36 -7.11 1.16 16.77
N ASP A 37 -8.05 1.99 17.25
CA ASP A 37 -8.75 1.79 18.51
C ASP A 37 -9.47 0.43 18.52
N PRO A 38 -9.24 -0.42 19.54
CA PRO A 38 -9.90 -1.71 19.66
C PRO A 38 -11.44 -1.61 19.74
N ASP A 39 -11.99 -0.51 20.27
CA ASP A 39 -13.44 -0.30 20.36
C ASP A 39 -14.08 -0.03 18.98
N ASN A 40 -13.28 0.40 17.99
CA ASN A 40 -13.71 0.60 16.61
C ASN A 40 -13.54 -0.65 15.73
N ARG A 41 -13.12 -1.78 16.31
CA ARG A 41 -13.05 -3.06 15.59
C ARG A 41 -14.45 -3.68 15.47
N PRO A 42 -14.81 -4.29 14.32
CA PRO A 42 -16.09 -4.99 14.21
C PRO A 42 -16.18 -6.18 15.17
N GLU A 43 -17.32 -6.34 15.85
CA GLU A 43 -17.51 -7.34 16.93
C GLU A 43 -17.28 -8.80 16.47
N GLU A 44 -17.53 -9.10 15.20
CA GLU A 44 -17.41 -10.43 14.60
C GLU A 44 -16.32 -10.49 13.51
N ALA A 45 -15.41 -9.51 13.47
CA ALA A 45 -14.27 -9.58 12.56
C ALA A 45 -13.37 -10.76 12.97
N GLU A 46 -13.33 -11.80 12.13
CA GLU A 46 -12.41 -12.91 12.30
C GLU A 46 -10.98 -12.42 12.09
N VAL A 47 -10.23 -12.32 13.20
CA VAL A 47 -8.80 -12.10 13.17
C VAL A 47 -8.12 -13.45 13.05
N ASP A 48 -7.41 -13.65 11.93
CA ASP A 48 -6.64 -14.85 11.71
C ASP A 48 -5.36 -14.83 12.58
N ASN A 49 -5.35 -15.67 13.63
CA ASN A 49 -4.21 -15.86 14.53
C ASN A 49 -3.48 -17.19 14.24
N THR A 50 -3.57 -17.72 13.03
CA THR A 50 -2.89 -18.97 12.64
C THR A 50 -1.40 -18.80 12.40
N ASP A 51 -0.85 -17.61 12.69
CA ASP A 51 0.56 -17.24 12.49
C ASP A 51 1.03 -17.52 11.04
N ARG A 52 0.14 -17.31 10.06
CA ARG A 52 0.45 -17.49 8.63
C ARG A 52 1.23 -16.30 8.10
N ASP A 53 2.30 -16.59 7.36
CA ASP A 53 3.12 -15.58 6.70
C ASP A 53 2.49 -15.19 5.36
N PHE A 54 2.25 -13.89 5.15
CA PHE A 54 1.79 -13.34 3.87
C PHE A 54 3.00 -12.94 3.02
N ASP A 55 3.09 -13.48 1.81
CA ASP A 55 4.13 -13.15 0.82
C ASP A 55 3.64 -12.01 -0.08
N GLU A 56 4.28 -10.85 0.01
CA GLU A 56 3.92 -9.63 -0.73
C GLU A 56 4.23 -9.71 -2.23
N GLU A 57 5.24 -10.50 -2.61
CA GLU A 57 5.72 -10.64 -3.99
C GLU A 57 4.71 -11.47 -4.81
N LYS A 58 4.25 -12.57 -4.21
CA LYS A 58 3.24 -13.46 -4.81
C LYS A 58 1.81 -13.03 -4.49
N GLY A 59 1.62 -12.15 -3.49
CA GLY A 59 0.32 -11.65 -3.07
C GLY A 59 -0.59 -12.74 -2.49
N MET A 60 -0.02 -13.69 -1.76
CA MET A 60 -0.72 -14.84 -1.14
C MET A 60 0.04 -15.35 0.09
N PHE A 61 -0.61 -16.16 0.94
CA PHE A 61 0.08 -16.75 2.09
C PHE A 61 1.01 -17.90 1.69
N THR A 62 2.12 -18.06 2.41
CA THR A 62 3.17 -19.06 2.11
C THR A 62 2.70 -20.51 2.24
N ASP A 63 1.67 -20.76 3.05
CA ASP A 63 1.06 -22.07 3.26
C ASP A 63 -0.14 -22.35 2.32
N SER A 64 -0.46 -21.41 1.43
CA SER A 64 -1.59 -21.54 0.50
C SER A 64 -1.30 -22.58 -0.59
N GLU A 65 -2.32 -23.35 -0.96
CA GLU A 65 -2.22 -24.27 -2.10
C GLU A 65 -1.84 -23.50 -3.37
N GLY A 66 -0.81 -23.96 -4.08
CA GLY A 66 -0.29 -23.28 -5.27
C GLY A 66 0.76 -22.19 -5.01
N TYR A 67 1.19 -21.94 -3.76
CA TYR A 67 2.25 -20.97 -3.45
C TYR A 67 3.55 -21.21 -4.21
N GLU A 68 3.94 -22.48 -4.40
CA GLU A 68 5.15 -22.84 -5.16
C GLU A 68 5.04 -22.55 -6.66
N GLU A 69 3.82 -22.61 -7.22
CA GLU A 69 3.56 -22.45 -8.66
C GLU A 69 3.09 -21.03 -9.02
N ALA A 70 2.71 -20.23 -8.02
CA ALA A 70 2.26 -18.87 -8.23
C ALA A 70 3.40 -17.96 -8.73
N ASP A 71 3.17 -17.37 -9.91
CA ASP A 71 3.98 -16.27 -10.42
C ASP A 71 3.85 -15.03 -9.52
N GLU A 72 4.90 -14.21 -9.53
CA GLU A 72 4.93 -12.90 -8.88
C GLU A 72 3.77 -12.06 -9.42
N ARG A 73 2.83 -11.70 -8.54
CA ARG A 73 1.60 -11.00 -8.96
C ARG A 73 1.86 -9.53 -9.24
N PHE A 74 2.81 -8.97 -8.49
CA PHE A 74 3.24 -7.59 -8.64
C PHE A 74 4.70 -7.61 -9.06
N PRO A 75 5.09 -6.83 -10.07
CA PRO A 75 6.51 -6.61 -10.33
C PRO A 75 7.17 -6.11 -9.05
N ALA A 76 8.39 -6.58 -8.76
CA ALA A 76 9.19 -6.05 -7.67
C ALA A 76 9.11 -4.51 -7.72
N MET A 77 8.92 -3.88 -6.55
CA MET A 77 8.63 -2.44 -6.41
C MET A 77 9.69 -1.52 -7.05
N GLY A 78 10.79 -2.07 -7.60
CA GLY A 78 11.83 -1.40 -8.38
C GLY A 78 11.75 -1.53 -9.91
N GLU A 79 10.78 -2.25 -10.49
CA GLU A 79 10.62 -2.39 -11.96
C GLU A 79 9.36 -1.68 -12.50
N GLN A 80 8.61 -0.99 -11.63
CA GLN A 80 7.56 -0.06 -12.04
C GLN A 80 8.15 1.32 -12.35
N GLY A 81 8.97 1.39 -13.41
CA GLY A 81 9.57 2.64 -13.86
C GLY A 81 10.87 2.44 -14.62
N ALA A 82 10.77 2.18 -15.93
CA ALA A 82 11.85 2.40 -16.89
C ALA A 82 11.31 3.20 -18.08
#